data_AF-X1DRI9-F1
#
_entry.id   AF-X1DRI9-F1
#
_cell.length_a   1.000
_cell.length_b   1.000
_cell.length_c   1.000
_cell.angle_alpha   90.00
_cell.angle_beta   90.00
_cell.angle_gamma   90.00
#
_symmetry.space_group_name_H-M   'P 1'
#
loop_
_entity.id
_entity.type
_entity.pdbx_description
1 polymer ?
#
loop_
_entity_poly.entity_id
_entity_poly.type
_entity_poly.pdbx_seq_one_letter_code
_entity_poly.pdbx_strand_id
1 'polypeptide(L)'
;MGEIIQRLPYHSIYYPGDSITDQPERILVSELVREKIFILTRAEIPYSTMVKVSQFEERERGPIYIRVVIYVEQKSQKGILIGNSGKMIKKIGSLAR
;
A
#
# COMPACT_ATOMS: atom_id res chain seq x y z
N MET A 1 -1.63 -16.29 25.40
CA MET A 1 -1.57 -16.94 24.07
C MET A 1 -2.99 -17.01 23.51
N GLY A 2 -3.27 -16.38 22.36
CA GLY A 2 -4.62 -16.27 21.81
C GLY A 2 -5.22 -17.62 21.35
N GLU A 3 -6.56 -17.71 21.29
CA GLU A 3 -7.31 -18.93 20.94
C GLU A 3 -6.86 -19.58 19.63
N ILE A 4 -6.46 -18.78 18.63
CA ILE A 4 -5.97 -19.25 17.33
C ILE A 4 -4.74 -20.14 17.49
N ILE A 5 -3.79 -19.76 18.35
CA ILE A 5 -2.53 -20.49 18.54
C ILE A 5 -2.78 -21.89 19.11
N GLN A 6 -3.79 -22.03 19.99
CA GLN A 6 -4.14 -23.30 20.61
C GLN A 6 -4.78 -24.30 19.62
N ARG A 7 -5.30 -23.80 18.50
CA ARG A 7 -5.95 -24.62 17.46
C ARG A 7 -5.03 -24.96 16.28
N LEU A 8 -3.79 -24.47 16.29
CA LEU A 8 -2.83 -24.81 15.24
C LEU A 8 -2.41 -26.29 15.36
N PRO A 9 -2.42 -27.07 14.26
CA PRO A 9 -1.93 -28.43 14.27
C PRO A 9 -0.43 -28.46 14.55
N TYR A 10 0.07 -29.55 15.13
CA TYR A 10 1.50 -29.73 15.31
C TYR A 10 2.18 -29.91 13.94
N HIS A 11 3.12 -29.03 13.61
CA HIS A 11 3.89 -29.09 12.37
C HIS A 11 5.25 -28.39 12.52
N SER A 12 6.20 -28.69 11.63
CA SER A 12 7.47 -27.96 11.53
C SER A 12 7.25 -26.58 10.90
N ILE A 13 7.95 -25.55 11.38
CA ILE A 13 7.76 -24.16 10.92
C ILE A 13 7.90 -24.07 9.39
N TYR A 14 6.90 -23.46 8.73
CA TYR A 14 6.87 -23.31 7.27
C TYR A 14 7.78 -22.19 6.75
N TYR A 15 8.00 -21.14 7.54
CA TYR A 15 8.77 -19.96 7.17
C TYR A 15 9.96 -19.76 8.12
N PRO A 16 11.13 -19.32 7.64
CA PRO A 16 12.26 -18.98 8.50
C PRO A 16 11.90 -17.89 9.54
N GLY A 17 12.49 -17.97 10.74
CA GLY A 17 12.19 -17.03 11.82
C GLY A 17 12.64 -15.59 11.59
N ASP A 18 13.51 -15.37 10.60
CA ASP A 18 14.03 -14.07 10.14
C ASP A 18 13.30 -13.54 8.89
N SER A 19 12.34 -14.28 8.34
CA SER A 19 11.54 -13.83 7.20
C SER A 19 10.54 -12.74 7.62
N ILE A 20 10.62 -11.57 6.97
CA ILE A 20 9.70 -10.46 7.23
C ILE A 20 8.34 -10.71 6.57
N THR A 21 8.33 -11.15 5.31
CA THR A 21 7.13 -11.44 4.52
C THR A 21 7.50 -12.25 3.27
N ASP A 22 6.54 -13.00 2.72
CA ASP A 22 6.64 -13.68 1.42
C ASP A 22 6.04 -12.84 0.26
N GLN A 23 5.59 -11.62 0.53
CA GLN A 23 4.96 -10.77 -0.46
C GLN A 23 5.97 -10.12 -1.41
N PRO A 24 5.63 -9.98 -2.72
CA PRO A 24 6.44 -9.21 -3.65
C PRO A 24 6.56 -7.73 -3.24
N GLU A 25 7.71 -7.11 -3.51
CA GLU A 25 7.96 -5.68 -3.21
C GLU A 25 6.90 -4.75 -3.79
N ARG A 26 6.35 -5.09 -4.96
CA ARG A 26 5.26 -4.33 -5.60
C ARG A 26 4.00 -4.25 -4.74
N ILE A 27 3.71 -5.31 -3.99
CA ILE A 27 2.59 -5.33 -3.04
C ILE A 27 2.92 -4.44 -1.86
N LEU A 28 4.13 -4.56 -1.29
CA LEU A 28 4.58 -3.71 -0.19
C LEU A 28 4.50 -2.22 -0.55
N VAL A 29 4.98 -1.84 -1.72
CA VAL A 29 4.90 -0.46 -2.24
C VAL A 29 3.44 0.00 -2.40
N SER A 30 2.56 -0.88 -2.89
CA SER A 30 1.12 -0.56 -3.02
C SER A 30 0.51 -0.32 -1.64
N GLU A 31 0.87 -1.14 -0.65
CA GLU A 31 0.39 -1.05 0.72
C GLU A 31 0.93 0.18 1.45
N LEU A 32 2.18 0.59 1.22
CA LEU A 32 2.74 1.83 1.76
C LEU A 32 1.92 3.05 1.32
N VAL A 33 1.55 3.11 0.04
CA VAL A 33 0.69 4.18 -0.49
C VAL A 33 -0.73 4.06 0.08
N ARG A 34 -1.29 2.85 0.17
CA ARG A 34 -2.63 2.59 0.73
C ARG A 34 -2.72 3.00 2.20
N GLU A 35 -1.68 2.77 2.98
CA GLU A 35 -1.58 3.23 4.37
C GLU A 35 -1.66 4.76 4.46
N LYS A 36 -0.96 5.50 3.58
CA LYS A 36 -1.02 6.97 3.61
C LYS A 36 -2.39 7.50 3.19
N ILE A 37 -3.06 6.84 2.23
CA ILE A 37 -4.47 7.13 1.91
C ILE A 37 -5.33 6.92 3.16
N PHE A 38 -5.15 5.79 3.86
CA PHE A 38 -5.91 5.45 5.05
C PHE A 38 -5.74 6.50 6.17
N ILE A 39 -4.52 6.93 6.44
CA ILE A 39 -4.21 7.91 7.48
C ILE A 39 -4.71 9.32 7.13
N LEU A 40 -4.62 9.71 5.86
CA LEU A 40 -4.90 11.10 5.42
C LEU A 40 -6.35 11.34 5.02
N THR A 41 -7.13 10.29 4.80
CA THR A 41 -8.54 10.38 4.39
C THR A 41 -9.46 9.81 5.47
N ARG A 42 -10.78 9.92 5.26
CA ARG A 42 -11.80 9.51 6.24
C ARG A 42 -12.99 8.88 5.51
N ALA A 43 -13.96 8.43 6.30
CA ALA A 43 -15.22 7.85 5.81
C ALA A 43 -14.95 6.65 4.88
N GLU A 44 -15.59 6.60 3.72
CA GLU A 44 -15.50 5.49 2.77
C GLU A 44 -14.18 5.46 1.96
N ILE A 45 -13.47 6.59 1.87
CA ILE A 45 -12.31 6.74 0.96
C ILE A 45 -11.21 5.69 1.17
N PRO A 46 -10.77 5.37 2.41
CA PRO A 46 -9.77 4.33 2.63
C PRO A 46 -10.19 2.94 2.14
N TYR A 47 -11.50 2.67 2.15
CA TYR A 47 -12.06 1.37 1.87
C TYR A 47 -12.49 1.21 0.40
N SER A 48 -12.79 2.31 -0.28
CA SER A 48 -13.13 2.37 -1.72
C SER A 48 -11.92 2.65 -2.62
N THR A 49 -10.69 2.33 -2.17
CA THR A 49 -9.46 2.54 -2.95
C THR A 49 -8.69 1.24 -3.17
N MET A 50 -8.19 1.06 -4.40
CA MET A 50 -7.24 0.02 -4.75
C MET A 50 -5.97 0.67 -5.28
N VAL A 51 -4.81 0.23 -4.80
CA VAL A 51 -3.52 0.75 -5.22
C VAL A 51 -2.76 -0.34 -5.96
N LYS A 52 -2.17 0.01 -7.11
CA LYS A 52 -1.36 -0.92 -7.90
C LYS A 52 -0.11 -0.25 -8.44
N VAL A 53 1.04 -0.90 -8.29
CA VAL A 53 2.26 -0.54 -9.01
C VAL A 53 2.11 -0.90 -10.48
N SER A 54 2.05 0.09 -11.37
CA SER A 54 1.99 -0.11 -12.82
C SER A 54 3.37 -0.20 -13.47
N GLN A 55 4.40 0.37 -12.84
CA GLN A 55 5.77 0.40 -13.35
C GLN A 55 6.74 0.36 -12.18
N PHE A 56 7.79 -0.44 -12.30
CA PHE A 56 8.86 -0.56 -11.32
C PHE A 56 10.13 -0.79 -12.13
N GLU A 57 10.99 0.21 -12.14
CA GLU A 57 12.18 0.27 -12.99
C GLU A 57 13.39 0.63 -12.13
N GLU A 58 14.33 -0.31 -12.08
CA GLU A 58 15.66 -0.04 -11.58
C GLU A 58 16.44 0.73 -12.64
N ARG A 59 16.98 1.88 -12.25
CA ARG A 59 17.77 2.72 -13.15
C ARG A 59 19.24 2.44 -12.88
N GLU A 60 20.06 2.37 -13.93
CA GLU A 60 21.50 2.10 -13.81
C GLU A 60 22.22 3.07 -12.86
N ARG A 61 21.75 4.32 -12.80
CA ARG A 61 22.19 5.34 -11.85
C ARG A 61 20.98 6.12 -11.35
N GLY A 62 20.83 6.22 -10.03
CA GLY A 62 19.78 7.00 -9.38
C GLY A 62 18.72 6.15 -8.69
N PRO A 63 17.63 6.77 -8.22
CA PRO A 63 16.59 6.07 -7.47
C PRO A 63 15.77 5.14 -8.38
N ILE A 64 15.23 4.08 -7.78
CA ILE A 64 14.24 3.22 -8.41
C ILE A 64 13.02 4.07 -8.79
N TYR A 65 12.57 3.92 -10.03
CA TYR A 65 11.37 4.57 -10.50
C TYR A 65 10.15 3.67 -10.32
N ILE A 66 9.18 4.19 -9.57
CA ILE A 66 7.93 3.50 -9.29
C ILE A 66 6.78 4.37 -9.75
N ARG A 67 5.93 3.81 -10.62
CA ARG A 67 4.64 4.40 -10.97
C ARG A 67 3.53 3.62 -10.29
N VAL A 68 2.70 4.34 -9.55
CA VAL A 68 1.54 3.79 -8.83
C VAL A 68 0.26 4.37 -9.40
N VAL A 69 -0.76 3.53 -9.56
CA VAL A 69 -2.12 3.91 -9.95
C VAL A 69 -3.03 3.66 -8.77
N ILE A 70 -3.81 4.69 -8.41
CA ILE A 70 -4.85 4.61 -7.39
C ILE A 70 -6.19 4.58 -8.11
N TYR A 71 -6.93 3.49 -7.94
CA TYR A 71 -8.28 3.30 -8.45
C TYR A 71 -9.29 3.70 -7.38
N VAL A 72 -10.38 4.31 -7.82
CA VAL A 72 -11.55 4.65 -7.01
C VAL A 72 -12.82 4.28 -7.76
N GLU A 73 -13.89 4.06 -7.01
CA GLU A 73 -15.18 3.67 -7.56
C GLU A 73 -15.93 4.84 -8.20
N GLN A 74 -15.76 6.06 -7.66
CA GLN A 74 -16.52 7.24 -8.08
C GLN A 74 -15.64 8.48 -8.32
N LYS A 75 -16.12 9.39 -9.20
CA LYS A 75 -15.42 10.64 -9.52
C LYS A 75 -15.29 11.60 -8.33
N SER A 76 -16.26 11.60 -7.41
CA SER A 76 -16.22 12.40 -6.17
C SER A 76 -15.01 12.02 -5.30
N GLN A 77 -14.78 10.72 -5.12
CA GLN A 77 -13.65 10.15 -4.37
C GLN A 77 -12.30 10.54 -5.00
N LYS A 78 -12.21 10.51 -6.35
CA LYS A 78 -11.04 11.02 -7.08
C LYS A 78 -10.76 12.49 -6.74
N GLY A 79 -11.80 13.32 -6.70
CA GLY A 79 -11.69 14.73 -6.31
C GLY A 79 -11.09 14.92 -4.92
N ILE A 80 -11.54 14.11 -3.95
CA ILE A 80 -11.04 14.12 -2.57
C ILE A 80 -9.56 13.71 -2.50
N LEU A 81 -9.18 12.62 -3.19
CA LEU A 81 -7.79 12.14 -3.22
C LEU A 81 -6.83 13.13 -3.89
N ILE A 82 -7.26 13.78 -4.96
CA ILE A 82 -6.47 14.86 -5.58
C ILE A 82 -6.37 16.03 -4.58
N GLY A 83 -7.49 16.40 -3.98
CA GLY A 83 -7.60 17.53 -3.05
C GLY A 83 -7.41 18.88 -3.75
N ASN A 84 -7.58 19.97 -3.00
CA ASN A 84 -7.48 21.31 -3.55
C ASN A 84 -6.11 21.55 -4.22
N SER A 85 -6.10 21.89 -5.50
CA SER A 85 -4.90 22.08 -6.32
C SER A 85 -3.90 20.92 -6.28
N GLY A 86 -4.36 19.68 -6.08
CA GLY A 86 -3.48 18.51 -6.00
C GLY A 86 -2.69 18.37 -4.70
N LYS A 87 -3.01 19.17 -3.67
CA LYS A 87 -2.27 19.15 -2.39
C LYS A 87 -2.35 17.81 -1.67
N MET A 88 -3.49 17.13 -1.72
CA MET A 88 -3.67 15.85 -1.03
C MET A 88 -2.86 14.74 -1.70
N ILE A 89 -2.98 14.57 -3.01
CA ILE A 89 -2.23 13.54 -3.75
C ILE A 89 -0.72 13.74 -3.65
N LYS A 90 -0.26 15.01 -3.67
CA LYS A 90 1.15 15.33 -3.44
C LYS A 90 1.61 14.94 -2.04
N LYS A 91 0.77 15.18 -1.01
CA LYS A 91 1.08 14.80 0.37
C LYS A 91 1.14 13.28 0.54
N ILE A 92 0.18 12.55 -0.03
CA ILE A 92 0.17 11.07 -0.05
C ILE A 92 1.48 10.55 -0.66
N GLY A 93 1.82 10.99 -1.87
CA GLY A 93 3.04 10.55 -2.55
C GLY A 93 4.34 10.96 -1.85
N SER A 94 4.35 12.09 -1.14
CA SER A 94 5.54 12.54 -0.40
C SER A 94 5.77 11.77 0.89
N LEU A 95 4.72 11.26 1.54
CA LEU A 95 4.83 10.44 2.75
C LEU A 95 5.03 8.95 2.46
N ALA A 96 4.75 8.50 1.23
CA ALA A 96 4.89 7.12 0.81
C ALA A 96 6.30 6.79 0.25
N ARG A 97 7.22 7.76 0.22
CA ARG A 97 8.56 7.64 -0.35
C ARG A 97 9.62 8.09 0.64
#